data_AF-A0A7J5EHP6-F1
#
_entry.id   AF-A0A7J5EHP6-F1
#
_cell.length_a   1.000
_cell.length_b   1.000
_cell.length_c   1.000
_cell.angle_alpha   90.00
_cell.angle_beta   90.00
_cell.angle_gamma   90.00
#
_symmetry.space_group_name_H-M   'P 1'
#
loop_
_entity.id
_entity.type
_entity.pdbx_description
1 polymer ?
#
loop_
_entity_poly.entity_id
_entity_poly.type
_entity_poly.pdbx_seq_one_letter_code
_entity_poly.pdbx_strand_id
1 'polypeptide(L)'
;MENVVRSIRQAETLVAVARAVFVDAVAAVGAVGATIELYTARGAPIVCATNMPVCEAQLASYMRRGHRRDACLAAVRATWATVASLDVDPGGDDELVGPIIGDGALLGALRFGIVTPPTQELRRRLGAICTHVSVRLAELGFSSPLTESFARLTRRQREVVHLTTRGFTTQQMASVLTISPNTVKKHLKLVFARLNVQSRVALAAQVSRFAARVDQLDELRGEGVTVRWLEDGDGDGDGEDAEDDPAAGPVGTVASDDSPRRPAPPGYSGSQPLRGDVARQPRGTQGRDRVA
;
A
#
# COMPACT_ATOMS: atom_id res chain seq x y z
N MET A 1 15.57 -16.79 -5.16
CA MET A 1 15.40 -15.54 -5.93
C MET A 1 15.03 -15.78 -7.38
N GLU A 2 15.77 -16.60 -8.14
CA GLU A 2 15.47 -16.83 -9.57
C GLU A 2 14.04 -17.33 -9.83
N ASN A 3 13.56 -18.30 -9.03
CA ASN A 3 12.19 -18.80 -9.11
C ASN A 3 11.14 -17.70 -8.84
N VAL A 4 11.36 -16.86 -7.83
CA VAL A 4 10.46 -15.73 -7.50
C VAL A 4 10.32 -14.79 -8.68
N VAL A 5 11.45 -14.42 -9.29
CA VAL A 5 11.47 -13.52 -10.45
C VAL A 5 10.77 -14.17 -11.64
N ARG A 6 10.99 -15.46 -11.88
CA ARG A 6 10.32 -16.21 -12.95
C ARG A 6 8.80 -16.21 -12.76
N SER A 7 8.32 -16.54 -11.56
CA SER A 7 6.88 -16.56 -11.23
C SER A 7 6.24 -15.19 -11.42
N ILE A 8 6.88 -14.12 -10.93
CA ILE A 8 6.36 -12.75 -11.10
C ILE A 8 6.30 -12.37 -12.59
N ARG A 9 7.34 -12.68 -13.37
CA ARG A 9 7.40 -12.34 -14.81
C ARG A 9 6.34 -13.08 -15.64
N GLN A 10 6.00 -14.31 -15.26
CA GLN A 10 5.02 -15.13 -15.95
C GLN A 10 3.58 -14.85 -15.51
N ALA A 11 3.38 -14.08 -14.45
CA ALA A 11 2.05 -13.78 -13.91
C ALA A 11 1.21 -12.95 -14.88
N GLU A 12 0.13 -13.51 -15.42
CA GLU A 12 -0.76 -12.79 -16.36
C GLU A 12 -1.82 -11.93 -15.67
N THR A 13 -1.96 -12.08 -14.35
CA THR A 13 -2.96 -11.40 -13.52
C THR A 13 -2.36 -10.91 -12.20
N LEU A 14 -3.06 -9.99 -11.54
CA LEU A 14 -2.66 -9.53 -10.20
C LEU A 14 -2.72 -10.68 -9.18
N VAL A 15 -3.68 -11.60 -9.29
CA VAL A 15 -3.75 -12.80 -8.45
C VAL A 15 -2.50 -13.66 -8.62
N ALA A 16 -2.05 -13.88 -9.86
CA ALA A 16 -0.82 -14.63 -10.09
C ALA A 16 0.41 -13.91 -9.51
N VAL A 17 0.45 -12.56 -9.58
CA VAL A 17 1.50 -11.76 -8.91
C VAL A 17 1.42 -11.94 -7.39
N ALA A 18 0.22 -11.81 -6.80
CA ALA A 18 0.00 -11.95 -5.37
C ALA A 18 0.38 -13.35 -4.87
N ARG A 19 0.02 -14.42 -5.60
CA ARG A 19 0.45 -15.79 -5.28
C ARG A 19 1.96 -15.95 -5.33
N ALA A 20 2.62 -15.41 -6.36
CA ALA A 20 4.08 -15.42 -6.44
C ALA A 20 4.72 -14.68 -5.25
N VAL A 21 4.10 -13.60 -4.76
CA VAL A 21 4.54 -12.90 -3.54
C VAL A 21 4.31 -13.76 -2.29
N PHE A 22 3.07 -14.22 -2.07
CA PHE A 22 2.68 -14.93 -0.84
C PHE A 22 3.32 -16.31 -0.69
N VAL A 23 3.73 -16.95 -1.79
CA VAL A 23 4.35 -18.27 -1.78
C VAL A 23 5.85 -18.15 -2.04
N ASP A 24 6.25 -17.74 -3.24
CA ASP A 24 7.65 -17.80 -3.65
C ASP A 24 8.49 -16.72 -2.96
N ALA A 25 7.98 -15.48 -2.89
CA ALA A 25 8.74 -14.39 -2.28
C ALA A 25 8.85 -14.58 -0.77
N VAL A 26 7.75 -14.89 -0.07
CA VAL A 26 7.73 -15.21 1.37
C VAL A 26 8.77 -16.28 1.71
N ALA A 27 8.78 -17.40 0.96
CA ALA A 27 9.76 -18.46 1.17
C ALA A 27 11.21 -17.99 0.89
N ALA A 28 11.44 -17.18 -0.15
CA ALA A 28 12.77 -16.71 -0.53
C ALA A 28 13.35 -15.67 0.44
N VAL A 29 12.50 -14.92 1.14
CA VAL A 29 12.89 -13.91 2.13
C VAL A 29 12.84 -14.42 3.57
N GLY A 30 12.27 -15.62 3.81
CA GLY A 30 12.12 -16.19 5.15
C GLY A 30 11.13 -15.41 6.02
N ALA A 31 10.09 -14.83 5.40
CA ALA A 31 9.06 -14.08 6.10
C ALA A 31 7.98 -15.02 6.67
N VAL A 32 7.27 -14.55 7.69
CA VAL A 32 6.08 -15.21 8.26
C VAL A 32 4.90 -15.13 7.29
N GLY A 33 4.87 -14.07 6.49
CA GLY A 33 3.86 -13.81 5.46
C GLY A 33 4.14 -12.47 4.80
N ALA A 34 3.22 -12.05 3.94
CA ALA A 34 3.31 -10.81 3.22
C ALA A 34 1.96 -10.14 3.02
N THR A 35 2.01 -8.85 2.77
CA THR A 35 0.88 -8.02 2.38
C THR A 35 1.20 -7.33 1.07
N ILE A 36 0.27 -7.36 0.12
CA ILE A 36 0.29 -6.52 -1.08
C ILE A 36 -0.82 -5.48 -0.97
N GLU A 37 -0.47 -4.24 -1.28
CA GLU A 37 -1.35 -3.10 -1.15
C GLU A 37 -1.33 -2.26 -2.42
N LEU A 38 -2.48 -1.73 -2.85
CA LEU A 38 -2.58 -0.78 -3.96
C LEU A 38 -3.15 0.55 -3.48
N TYR A 39 -2.59 1.66 -3.93
CA TYR A 39 -2.75 2.98 -3.33
C TYR A 39 -3.37 3.99 -4.32
N THR A 40 -4.24 4.86 -3.84
CA THR A 40 -4.71 6.04 -4.57
C THR A 40 -3.55 6.95 -4.98
N ALA A 41 -3.79 7.87 -5.91
CA ALA A 41 -2.79 8.89 -6.24
C ALA A 41 -2.42 9.77 -5.03
N ARG A 42 -3.35 9.95 -4.09
CA ARG A 42 -3.13 10.64 -2.81
C ARG A 42 -2.40 9.79 -1.77
N GLY A 43 -2.11 8.51 -2.05
CA GLY A 43 -1.32 7.64 -1.20
C GLY A 43 -2.12 6.90 -0.11
N ALA A 44 -3.44 6.75 -0.27
CA ALA A 44 -4.29 5.96 0.61
C ALA A 44 -4.50 4.54 0.05
N PRO A 45 -4.47 3.47 0.85
CA PRO A 45 -4.67 2.11 0.35
C PRO A 45 -6.12 1.89 -0.12
N ILE A 46 -6.30 1.42 -1.35
CA ILE A 46 -7.59 1.01 -1.93
C ILE A 46 -7.92 -0.44 -1.59
N VAL A 47 -6.90 -1.29 -1.65
CA VAL A 47 -7.03 -2.70 -1.34
C VAL A 47 -5.77 -3.18 -0.65
N CYS A 48 -5.97 -4.03 0.35
CA CYS A 48 -4.92 -4.78 1.00
C CYS A 48 -5.29 -6.26 0.89
N ALA A 49 -4.35 -7.08 0.41
CA ALA A 49 -4.45 -8.53 0.46
C ALA A 49 -3.26 -9.06 1.26
N THR A 50 -3.51 -9.95 2.23
CA THR A 50 -2.48 -10.42 3.15
C THR A 50 -2.69 -11.88 3.54
N ASN A 51 -1.60 -12.65 3.57
CA ASN A 51 -1.57 -13.98 4.18
C ASN A 51 -0.93 -13.96 5.58
N MET A 52 -0.68 -12.77 6.13
CA MET A 52 -0.29 -12.61 7.53
C MET A 52 -1.47 -12.98 8.45
N PRO A 53 -1.20 -13.49 9.66
CA PRO A 53 -2.23 -13.82 10.65
C PRO A 53 -2.81 -12.56 11.30
N VAL A 54 -3.44 -11.69 10.50
CA VAL A 54 -4.07 -10.44 10.94
C VAL A 54 -5.58 -10.54 10.81
N CYS A 55 -6.30 -10.05 11.81
CA CYS A 55 -7.76 -10.03 11.75
C CYS A 55 -8.27 -8.85 10.90
N GLU A 56 -9.50 -8.95 10.40
CA GLU A 56 -10.08 -7.92 9.53
C GLU A 56 -10.16 -6.54 10.22
N ALA A 57 -10.38 -6.52 11.55
CA ALA A 57 -10.44 -5.28 12.33
C ALA A 57 -9.07 -4.58 12.41
N GLN A 58 -7.98 -5.33 12.57
CA GLN A 58 -6.61 -4.80 12.53
C GLN A 58 -6.31 -4.22 11.14
N LEU A 59 -6.64 -4.97 10.09
CA LEU A 59 -6.46 -4.52 8.71
C LEU A 59 -7.28 -3.25 8.41
N ALA A 60 -8.52 -3.17 8.91
CA ALA A 60 -9.37 -1.98 8.81
C ALA A 60 -8.78 -0.76 9.53
N SER A 61 -8.23 -0.96 10.73
CA SER A 61 -7.55 0.10 11.48
C SER A 61 -6.33 0.64 10.72
N TYR A 62 -5.52 -0.28 10.18
CA TYR A 62 -4.36 0.05 9.38
C TYR A 62 -4.73 0.82 8.09
N MET A 63 -5.71 0.34 7.33
CA MET A 63 -6.14 1.01 6.09
C MET A 63 -6.66 2.43 6.36
N ARG A 64 -7.37 2.66 7.46
CA ARG A 64 -7.88 3.99 7.83
C ARG A 64 -6.78 4.99 8.20
N ARG A 65 -5.81 4.59 9.03
CA ARG A 65 -4.81 5.54 9.56
C ARG A 65 -3.39 4.99 9.68
N GLY A 66 -3.21 3.68 9.77
CA GLY A 66 -1.90 3.04 9.98
C GLY A 66 -0.91 3.33 8.86
N HIS A 67 -1.34 3.24 7.60
CA HIS A 67 -0.50 3.46 6.41
C HIS A 67 0.21 4.84 6.36
N ARG A 68 -0.27 5.82 7.14
CA ARG A 68 0.33 7.16 7.22
C ARG A 68 1.63 7.18 8.02
N ARG A 69 1.84 6.19 8.88
CA ARG A 69 3.01 6.09 9.77
C ARG A 69 4.21 5.43 9.10
N ASP A 70 4.03 4.79 7.95
CA ASP A 70 5.11 4.13 7.24
C ASP A 70 6.18 5.10 6.75
N ALA A 71 7.33 5.08 7.42
CA ALA A 71 8.46 5.95 7.10
C ALA A 71 8.96 5.72 5.66
N CYS A 72 9.01 4.47 5.21
CA CYS A 72 9.37 4.11 3.82
C CYS A 72 8.43 4.78 2.81
N LEU A 73 7.12 4.67 3.02
CA LEU A 73 6.14 5.23 2.09
C LEU A 73 6.07 6.75 2.18
N ALA A 74 6.23 7.33 3.37
CA ALA A 74 6.35 8.76 3.56
C ALA A 74 7.57 9.33 2.81
N ALA A 75 8.72 8.67 2.90
CA ALA A 75 9.94 9.08 2.18
C ALA A 75 9.75 9.02 0.65
N VAL A 76 9.21 7.92 0.13
CA VAL A 76 8.95 7.79 -1.32
C VAL A 76 8.02 8.87 -1.83
N ARG A 77 6.94 9.19 -1.09
CA ARG A 77 5.99 10.27 -1.44
C ARG A 77 6.63 11.66 -1.39
N ALA A 78 7.50 11.92 -0.40
CA ALA A 78 8.05 13.25 -0.16
C ALA A 78 9.20 13.60 -1.10
N THR A 79 10.09 12.65 -1.40
CA THR A 79 11.39 12.97 -2.03
C THR A 79 11.73 12.12 -3.24
N TRP A 80 10.91 11.13 -3.60
CA TRP A 80 11.26 10.11 -4.62
C TRP A 80 12.61 9.43 -4.37
N ALA A 81 13.16 9.55 -3.16
CA ALA A 81 14.46 9.02 -2.83
C ALA A 81 14.38 7.49 -2.71
N THR A 82 15.39 6.80 -3.24
CA THR A 82 15.58 5.38 -2.92
C THR A 82 15.64 5.25 -1.41
N VAL A 83 14.72 4.49 -0.83
CA VAL A 83 14.70 4.27 0.61
C VAL A 83 15.96 3.46 0.93
N ALA A 84 17.02 4.15 1.36
CA ALA A 84 18.30 3.55 1.70
C ALA A 84 18.16 2.52 2.82
N SER A 85 17.08 2.63 3.58
CA SER A 85 16.65 1.67 4.56
C SER A 85 15.17 1.33 4.37
N LEU A 86 14.90 0.14 3.85
CA LEU A 86 13.64 -0.56 4.12
C LEU A 86 13.70 -0.85 5.63
N ASP A 87 13.45 0.18 6.44
CA ASP A 87 13.51 0.10 7.88
C ASP A 87 12.27 -0.61 8.38
N VAL A 88 12.48 -1.39 9.44
CA VAL A 88 11.41 -1.91 10.28
C VAL A 88 10.65 -0.70 10.82
N ASP A 89 9.32 -0.70 10.74
CA ASP A 89 8.51 0.35 11.34
C ASP A 89 8.91 0.52 12.82
N PRO A 90 9.49 1.67 13.22
CA PRO A 90 9.92 1.87 14.60
C PRO A 90 8.75 1.87 15.59
N GLY A 91 7.50 1.88 15.10
CA GLY A 91 6.28 1.99 15.88
C GLY A 91 5.47 0.72 16.14
N GLY A 92 5.79 -0.47 15.59
CA GLY A 92 4.89 -1.59 15.92
C GLY A 92 5.19 -3.01 15.47
N ASP A 93 5.68 -3.27 14.27
CA ASP A 93 5.74 -4.66 13.78
C ASP A 93 7.05 -4.87 13.00
N ASP A 94 7.73 -6.00 13.21
CA ASP A 94 9.00 -6.39 12.56
C ASP A 94 8.82 -6.63 11.04
N GLU A 95 8.24 -5.66 10.32
CA GLU A 95 7.92 -5.77 8.90
C GLU A 95 8.93 -5.02 8.04
N LEU A 96 9.36 -5.67 6.95
CA LEU A 96 10.03 -4.97 5.86
C LEU A 96 9.00 -4.47 4.85
N VAL A 97 9.02 -3.16 4.61
CA VAL A 97 8.12 -2.48 3.66
C VAL A 97 8.91 -2.03 2.45
N GLY A 98 8.41 -2.30 1.25
CA GLY A 98 9.00 -1.83 0.00
C GLY A 98 7.95 -1.28 -0.98
N PRO A 99 8.27 -0.21 -1.73
CA PRO A 99 7.30 0.46 -2.57
C PRO A 99 7.04 -0.31 -3.87
N ILE A 100 5.80 -0.21 -4.35
CA ILE A 100 5.44 -0.53 -5.73
C ILE A 100 5.26 0.81 -6.45
N ILE A 101 6.16 1.08 -7.39
CA ILE A 101 6.21 2.31 -8.18
C ILE A 101 5.74 2.01 -9.62
N GLY A 102 5.03 2.95 -10.23
CA GLY A 102 4.70 2.91 -11.66
C GLY A 102 4.05 4.21 -12.12
N ASP A 103 4.23 4.53 -13.40
CA ASP A 103 3.77 5.80 -14.00
C ASP A 103 4.26 7.05 -13.24
N GLY A 104 5.50 7.00 -12.74
CA GLY A 104 6.09 8.08 -11.93
C GLY A 104 5.38 8.32 -10.59
N ALA A 105 4.57 7.36 -10.12
CA ALA A 105 3.74 7.45 -8.93
C ALA A 105 3.96 6.25 -7.98
N LEU A 106 3.60 6.40 -6.69
CA LEU A 106 3.47 5.29 -5.77
C LEU A 106 2.16 4.56 -6.08
N LEU A 107 2.25 3.34 -6.59
CA LEU A 107 1.08 2.50 -6.91
C LEU A 107 0.67 1.62 -5.74
N GLY A 108 1.57 1.36 -4.79
CA GLY A 108 1.32 0.41 -3.72
C GLY A 108 2.52 0.11 -2.85
N ALA A 109 2.39 -0.93 -2.03
CA ALA A 109 3.46 -1.42 -1.18
C ALA A 109 3.43 -2.95 -1.07
N LEU A 110 4.61 -3.51 -0.82
CA LEU A 110 4.78 -4.87 -0.32
C LEU A 110 5.26 -4.80 1.12
N ARG A 111 4.69 -5.64 1.98
CA ARG A 111 5.12 -5.83 3.37
C ARG A 111 5.46 -7.28 3.60
N PHE A 112 6.49 -7.54 4.40
CA PHE A 112 6.89 -8.88 4.81
C PHE A 112 7.11 -8.90 6.31
N GLY A 113 6.35 -9.71 7.06
CA GLY A 113 6.57 -9.90 8.49
C GLY A 113 7.81 -10.76 8.72
N ILE A 114 8.80 -10.26 9.45
CA ILE A 114 10.11 -10.89 9.64
C ILE A 114 10.38 -11.05 11.14
N VAL A 115 11.13 -12.07 11.54
CA VAL A 115 11.35 -12.41 12.97
C VAL A 115 12.75 -12.02 13.46
N THR A 116 13.48 -11.19 12.73
CA THR A 116 14.86 -10.76 13.09
C THR A 116 15.20 -9.40 12.46
N PRO A 117 16.16 -8.63 13.01
CA PRO A 117 16.60 -7.42 12.35
C PRO A 117 17.07 -7.73 10.92
N PRO A 118 16.52 -7.04 9.90
CA PRO A 118 16.72 -7.43 8.52
C PRO A 118 18.18 -7.21 8.08
N THR A 119 18.77 -8.23 7.45
CA THR A 119 20.12 -8.14 6.88
C THR A 119 20.14 -7.24 5.64
N GLN A 120 21.32 -6.72 5.25
CA GLN A 120 21.46 -5.96 4.00
C GLN A 120 21.07 -6.79 2.77
N GLU A 121 21.37 -8.10 2.79
CA GLU A 121 20.99 -9.02 1.72
C GLU A 121 19.46 -9.15 1.61
N LEU A 122 18.77 -9.26 2.75
CA LEU A 122 17.31 -9.31 2.79
C LEU A 122 16.69 -8.04 2.20
N ARG A 123 17.24 -6.86 2.55
CA ARG A 123 16.81 -5.58 1.95
C ARG A 123 17.04 -5.54 0.44
N ARG A 124 18.17 -6.03 -0.05
CA ARG A 124 18.45 -6.13 -1.51
C ARG A 124 17.44 -7.03 -2.22
N ARG A 125 17.11 -8.18 -1.63
CA ARG A 125 16.11 -9.10 -2.19
C ARG A 125 14.72 -8.47 -2.26
N LEU A 126 14.30 -7.78 -1.19
CA LEU A 126 13.04 -7.04 -1.21
C LEU A 126 13.02 -5.96 -2.30
N GLY A 127 14.09 -5.17 -2.44
CA GLY A 127 14.20 -4.18 -3.51
C GLY A 127 14.07 -4.80 -4.92
N ALA A 128 14.65 -5.98 -5.14
CA ALA A 128 14.48 -6.73 -6.38
C ALA A 128 13.04 -7.21 -6.58
N ILE A 129 12.39 -7.76 -5.55
CA ILE A 129 10.98 -8.19 -5.61
C ILE A 129 10.08 -7.01 -5.95
N CYS A 130 10.20 -5.89 -5.23
CA CYS A 130 9.47 -4.66 -5.48
C CYS A 130 9.64 -4.19 -6.92
N THR A 131 10.87 -4.21 -7.44
CA THR A 131 11.17 -3.81 -8.81
C THR A 131 10.46 -4.72 -9.83
N HIS A 132 10.53 -6.05 -9.64
CA HIS A 132 9.87 -6.99 -10.54
C HIS A 132 8.34 -6.89 -10.47
N VAL A 133 7.77 -6.69 -9.28
CA VAL A 133 6.33 -6.47 -9.10
C VAL A 133 5.92 -5.15 -9.77
N SER A 134 6.67 -4.07 -9.57
CA SER A 134 6.46 -2.78 -10.25
C SER A 134 6.42 -2.90 -11.76
N VAL A 135 7.44 -3.53 -12.35
CA VAL A 135 7.52 -3.74 -13.80
C VAL A 135 6.34 -4.58 -14.26
N ARG A 136 6.01 -5.66 -13.54
CA ARG A 136 4.92 -6.53 -13.94
C ARG A 136 3.57 -5.85 -13.87
N LEU A 137 3.31 -5.06 -12.82
CA LEU A 137 2.08 -4.28 -12.72
C LEU A 137 1.99 -3.23 -13.82
N ALA A 138 3.09 -2.60 -14.21
CA ALA A 138 3.11 -1.69 -15.36
C ALA A 138 2.78 -2.43 -16.68
N GLU A 139 3.35 -3.62 -16.93
CA GLU A 139 3.00 -4.46 -18.09
C GLU A 139 1.54 -4.93 -18.06
N LEU A 140 1.00 -5.12 -16.85
CA LEU A 140 -0.41 -5.38 -16.59
C LEU A 140 -1.26 -4.09 -16.55
N GLY A 141 -0.74 -2.94 -17.00
CA GLY A 141 -1.50 -1.71 -17.21
C GLY A 141 -1.97 -0.99 -15.94
N PHE A 142 -1.38 -1.28 -14.78
CA PHE A 142 -1.66 -0.55 -13.55
C PHE A 142 -1.04 0.85 -13.58
N SER A 143 -1.85 1.88 -13.27
CA SER A 143 -1.40 3.27 -13.17
C SER A 143 -2.12 4.03 -12.06
N SER A 144 -1.49 5.12 -11.59
CA SER A 144 -1.99 5.93 -10.46
C SER A 144 -3.33 6.62 -10.75
N PRO A 145 -3.56 7.24 -11.93
CA PRO A 145 -4.85 7.87 -12.26
C PRO A 145 -6.04 6.90 -12.28
N LEU A 146 -5.80 5.65 -12.69
CA LEU A 146 -6.83 4.61 -12.68
C LEU A 146 -7.18 4.20 -11.25
N THR A 147 -6.16 4.12 -10.39
CA THR A 147 -6.31 3.81 -8.97
C THR A 147 -7.14 4.90 -8.27
N GLU A 148 -6.83 6.18 -8.49
CA GLU A 148 -7.62 7.32 -8.00
C GLU A 148 -9.09 7.28 -8.44
N SER A 149 -9.35 7.00 -9.72
CA SER A 149 -10.71 6.95 -10.27
C SER A 149 -11.54 5.85 -9.61
N PHE A 150 -10.91 4.71 -9.31
CA PHE A 150 -11.53 3.59 -8.63
C PHE A 150 -11.76 3.81 -7.14
N ALA A 151 -10.86 4.55 -6.48
CA ALA A 151 -10.99 4.91 -5.07
C ALA A 151 -12.28 5.69 -4.78
N ARG A 152 -12.74 6.48 -5.77
CA ARG A 152 -13.94 7.32 -5.67
C ARG A 152 -15.24 6.51 -5.84
N LEU A 153 -15.16 5.22 -6.13
CA LEU A 153 -16.34 4.37 -6.28
C LEU A 153 -16.77 3.78 -4.95
N THR A 154 -18.07 3.88 -4.67
CA THR A 154 -18.64 3.20 -3.51
C THR A 154 -18.48 1.69 -3.63
N ARG A 155 -18.51 0.95 -2.51
CA ARG A 155 -18.52 -0.52 -2.55
C ARG A 155 -19.55 -1.05 -3.54
N ARG A 156 -20.76 -0.50 -3.50
CA ARG A 156 -21.85 -0.92 -4.37
C ARG A 156 -21.59 -0.62 -5.84
N GLN A 157 -20.95 0.50 -6.12
CA GLN A 157 -20.53 0.86 -7.48
C GLN A 157 -19.42 -0.05 -7.97
N ARG A 158 -18.47 -0.43 -7.12
CA ARG A 158 -17.42 -1.43 -7.44
C ARG A 158 -18.02 -2.80 -7.76
N GLU A 159 -18.97 -3.28 -6.96
CA GLU A 159 -19.72 -4.52 -7.24
C GLU A 159 -20.46 -4.47 -8.60
N VAL A 160 -21.06 -3.34 -8.96
CA VAL A 160 -21.75 -3.16 -10.25
C VAL A 160 -20.74 -3.10 -11.42
N VAL A 161 -19.60 -2.44 -11.22
CA VAL A 161 -18.49 -2.42 -12.17
C VAL A 161 -17.95 -3.83 -12.40
N HIS A 162 -17.74 -4.59 -11.33
CA HIS A 162 -17.27 -5.97 -11.34
C HIS A 162 -18.15 -6.87 -12.19
N LEU A 163 -19.46 -6.88 -11.95
CA LEU A 163 -20.36 -7.72 -12.73
C LEU A 163 -20.47 -7.25 -14.19
N THR A 164 -20.35 -5.94 -14.42
CA THR A 164 -20.39 -5.38 -15.76
C THR A 164 -19.19 -5.82 -16.61
N THR A 165 -17.98 -5.87 -16.05
CA THR A 165 -16.77 -6.30 -16.77
C THR A 165 -16.79 -7.80 -17.07
N ARG A 166 -17.51 -8.58 -16.27
CA ARG A 166 -17.79 -10.01 -16.52
C ARG A 166 -18.92 -10.26 -17.52
N GLY A 167 -19.48 -9.21 -18.12
CA GLY A 167 -20.52 -9.32 -19.14
C GLY A 167 -21.94 -9.55 -18.61
N PHE A 168 -22.18 -9.41 -17.30
CA PHE A 168 -23.52 -9.60 -16.74
C PHE A 168 -24.49 -8.53 -17.24
N THR A 169 -25.71 -8.90 -17.61
CA THR A 169 -26.76 -7.94 -17.95
C THR A 169 -27.27 -7.22 -16.70
N THR A 170 -27.99 -6.10 -16.88
CA THR A 170 -28.60 -5.35 -15.76
C THR A 170 -29.54 -6.23 -14.94
N GLN A 171 -30.23 -7.19 -15.57
CA GLN A 171 -31.11 -8.13 -14.86
C GLN A 171 -30.32 -9.16 -14.06
N GLN A 172 -29.25 -9.72 -14.62
CA GLN A 172 -28.39 -10.65 -13.90
C GLN A 172 -27.71 -9.98 -12.71
N MET A 173 -27.23 -8.75 -12.89
CA MET A 173 -26.67 -7.95 -11.79
C MET A 173 -27.68 -7.69 -10.69
N ALA A 174 -28.91 -7.30 -11.05
CA ALA A 174 -29.99 -7.09 -10.09
C ALA A 174 -30.26 -8.35 -9.24
N SER A 175 -30.22 -9.52 -9.87
CA SER A 175 -30.38 -10.81 -9.18
C SER A 175 -29.19 -11.13 -8.26
N VAL A 176 -27.95 -11.04 -8.74
CA VAL A 176 -26.74 -11.33 -7.95
C VAL A 176 -26.63 -10.40 -6.73
N LEU A 177 -27.00 -9.14 -6.93
CA LEU A 177 -26.85 -8.10 -5.94
C LEU A 177 -28.09 -7.93 -5.05
N THR A 178 -29.19 -8.65 -5.31
CA THR A 178 -30.46 -8.53 -4.58
C THR A 178 -31.01 -7.10 -4.54
N ILE A 179 -31.03 -6.41 -5.69
CA ILE A 179 -31.58 -5.06 -5.87
C ILE A 179 -32.40 -4.94 -7.15
N SER A 180 -33.16 -3.86 -7.32
CA SER A 180 -33.93 -3.66 -8.55
C SER A 180 -33.02 -3.36 -9.77
N PRO A 181 -33.42 -3.76 -10.99
CA PRO A 181 -32.73 -3.36 -12.23
C PRO A 181 -32.61 -1.84 -12.39
N ASN A 182 -33.56 -1.07 -11.87
CA ASN A 182 -33.50 0.40 -11.89
C ASN A 182 -32.42 0.93 -10.94
N THR A 183 -32.25 0.31 -9.77
CA THR A 183 -31.15 0.62 -8.84
C THR A 183 -29.80 0.34 -9.49
N VAL A 184 -29.67 -0.77 -10.21
CA VAL A 184 -28.44 -1.09 -10.98
C VAL A 184 -28.17 -0.04 -12.06
N LYS A 185 -29.18 0.38 -12.83
CA LYS A 185 -29.05 1.48 -13.82
C LYS A 185 -28.59 2.79 -13.16
N LYS A 186 -29.13 3.11 -11.98
CA LYS A 186 -28.72 4.29 -11.20
C LYS A 186 -27.25 4.20 -10.80
N HIS A 187 -26.79 3.06 -10.29
CA HIS A 187 -25.38 2.85 -9.97
C HIS A 187 -24.48 2.97 -11.21
N LEU A 188 -24.86 2.36 -12.35
CA LEU A 188 -24.11 2.48 -13.61
C LEU A 188 -23.99 3.94 -14.07
N LYS A 189 -25.08 4.73 -13.99
CA LYS A 189 -25.04 6.15 -14.36
C LYS A 189 -24.06 6.94 -13.48
N LEU A 190 -24.05 6.68 -12.18
CA LEU A 190 -23.12 7.32 -11.25
C LEU A 190 -21.67 6.89 -11.52
N VAL A 191 -21.43 5.60 -11.82
CA VAL A 191 -20.12 5.07 -12.21
C VAL A 191 -19.62 5.73 -13.49
N PHE A 192 -20.47 5.83 -14.51
CA PHE A 192 -20.12 6.45 -15.79
C PHE A 192 -19.68 7.90 -15.61
N ALA A 193 -20.42 8.67 -14.79
CA ALA A 193 -20.06 10.03 -14.44
C ALA A 193 -18.74 10.10 -13.65
N ARG A 194 -18.56 9.26 -12.62
CA ARG A 194 -17.35 9.26 -11.77
C ARG A 194 -16.08 8.84 -12.51
N LEU A 195 -16.19 7.91 -13.46
CA LEU A 195 -15.06 7.41 -14.25
C LEU A 195 -14.87 8.14 -15.60
N ASN A 196 -15.71 9.14 -15.88
CA ASN A 196 -15.74 9.88 -17.14
C ASN A 196 -15.84 8.97 -18.40
N VAL A 197 -16.69 7.94 -18.33
CA VAL A 197 -16.95 7.01 -19.45
C VAL A 197 -18.36 7.16 -19.97
N GLN A 198 -18.53 7.06 -21.29
CA GLN A 198 -19.81 7.32 -21.95
C GLN A 198 -20.62 6.05 -22.25
N SER A 199 -20.04 4.86 -22.05
CA SER A 199 -20.72 3.61 -22.37
C SER A 199 -20.27 2.45 -21.52
N ARG A 200 -21.08 1.38 -21.52
CA ARG A 200 -20.75 0.11 -20.89
C ARG A 200 -19.47 -0.51 -21.47
N VAL A 201 -19.25 -0.36 -22.77
CA VAL A 201 -18.07 -0.86 -23.47
C VAL A 201 -16.84 -0.02 -23.10
N ALA A 202 -16.99 1.31 -23.02
CA ALA A 202 -15.92 2.20 -22.56
C ALA A 202 -15.57 1.93 -21.09
N LEU A 203 -16.58 1.70 -20.23
CA LEU A 203 -16.39 1.24 -18.87
C LEU A 203 -15.62 -0.08 -18.87
N ALA A 204 -16.09 -1.10 -19.61
CA ALA A 204 -15.40 -2.38 -19.68
C ALA A 204 -13.96 -2.21 -20.16
N ALA A 205 -13.67 -1.40 -21.18
CA ALA A 205 -12.31 -1.17 -21.67
C ALA A 205 -11.41 -0.46 -20.66
N GLN A 206 -11.91 0.59 -19.99
CA GLN A 206 -11.16 1.34 -18.97
C GLN A 206 -10.95 0.52 -17.70
N VAL A 207 -11.93 -0.29 -17.33
CA VAL A 207 -11.88 -1.16 -16.15
C VAL A 207 -11.13 -2.46 -16.42
N SER A 208 -11.17 -3.01 -17.63
CA SER A 208 -10.33 -4.15 -18.02
C SER A 208 -8.84 -3.81 -17.93
N ARG A 209 -8.48 -2.53 -18.00
CA ARG A 209 -7.14 -2.02 -17.69
C ARG A 209 -6.84 -1.94 -16.18
N PHE A 210 -7.85 -1.91 -15.31
CA PHE A 210 -7.71 -1.75 -13.86
C PHE A 210 -8.47 -2.79 -13.02
N ALA A 211 -9.80 -2.68 -12.81
CA ALA A 211 -10.52 -3.59 -11.89
C ALA A 211 -10.83 -5.00 -12.40
N ALA A 212 -10.75 -5.30 -13.71
CA ALA A 212 -10.77 -6.72 -14.12
C ALA A 212 -9.55 -7.50 -13.57
N ARG A 213 -8.50 -6.79 -13.12
CA ARG A 213 -7.29 -7.36 -12.53
C ARG A 213 -7.29 -7.29 -11.00
N VAL A 214 -7.87 -6.25 -10.39
CA VAL A 214 -7.87 -6.09 -8.91
C VAL A 214 -8.98 -6.88 -8.23
N ASP A 215 -10.17 -7.00 -8.83
CA ASP A 215 -11.29 -7.74 -8.25
C ASP A 215 -11.00 -9.24 -8.08
N GLN A 216 -10.05 -9.77 -8.86
CA GLN A 216 -9.60 -11.15 -8.72
C GLN A 216 -8.93 -11.40 -7.36
N LEU A 217 -8.46 -10.37 -6.65
CA LEU A 217 -7.89 -10.58 -5.32
C LEU A 217 -8.89 -11.24 -4.37
N ASP A 218 -10.19 -10.97 -4.49
CA ASP A 218 -11.20 -11.63 -3.66
C ASP A 218 -11.26 -13.16 -3.87
N GLU A 219 -10.73 -13.69 -4.99
CA GLU A 219 -10.57 -15.14 -5.22
C GLU A 219 -9.57 -15.76 -4.22
N LEU A 220 -8.60 -14.98 -3.76
CA LEU A 220 -7.59 -15.44 -2.79
C LEU A 220 -8.18 -15.70 -1.40
N ARG A 221 -9.39 -15.22 -1.10
CA ARG A 221 -10.06 -15.50 0.17
C ARG A 221 -10.23 -17.00 0.44
N GLY A 222 -10.39 -17.80 -0.62
CA GLY A 222 -10.46 -19.26 -0.51
C GLY A 222 -9.11 -19.92 -0.14
N GLU A 223 -8.01 -19.18 -0.21
CA GLU A 223 -6.64 -19.65 0.03
C GLU A 223 -6.08 -19.20 1.39
N GLY A 224 -6.96 -18.73 2.30
CA GLY A 224 -6.53 -18.20 3.60
C GLY A 224 -5.95 -16.79 3.55
N VAL A 225 -6.14 -16.06 2.43
CA VAL A 225 -5.73 -14.66 2.29
C VAL A 225 -6.86 -13.75 2.75
N THR A 226 -6.57 -12.85 3.69
CA THR A 226 -7.49 -11.78 4.07
C THR A 226 -7.39 -10.66 3.04
N VAL A 227 -8.50 -10.35 2.38
CA VAL A 227 -8.59 -9.25 1.42
C VAL A 227 -9.51 -8.18 2.01
N ARG A 228 -9.11 -6.92 1.95
CA ARG A 228 -9.94 -5.81 2.38
C ARG A 228 -9.85 -4.66 1.40
N TRP A 229 -11.00 -4.08 1.10
CA TRP A 229 -11.13 -2.90 0.28
C TRP A 229 -11.43 -1.68 1.14
N LEU A 230 -10.99 -0.50 0.70
CA LEU A 230 -11.35 0.78 1.30
C LEU A 230 -12.86 1.00 1.23
N GLU A 231 -13.52 1.27 2.34
CA GLU A 231 -14.96 1.53 2.39
C GLU A 231 -15.27 3.04 2.31
N ASP A 232 -16.48 3.42 1.88
CA ASP A 232 -16.90 4.83 1.94
C ASP A 232 -16.93 5.28 3.40
N GLY A 233 -16.20 6.34 3.72
CA GLY A 233 -15.97 6.84 5.08
C GLY A 233 -14.58 6.53 5.64
N ASP A 234 -13.79 5.70 4.96
CA ASP A 234 -12.38 5.43 5.31
C ASP A 234 -11.39 6.38 4.61
N GLY A 235 -11.83 7.07 3.54
CA GLY A 235 -11.06 8.09 2.82
C GLY A 235 -11.18 9.46 3.47
N ASP A 236 -10.13 10.27 3.37
CA ASP A 236 -10.08 11.65 3.88
C ASP A 236 -11.41 12.37 3.62
N GLY A 237 -12.15 12.63 4.70
CA GLY A 237 -13.04 13.76 4.73
C GLY A 237 -12.14 14.97 4.57
N ASP A 238 -12.06 15.48 3.33
CA ASP A 238 -11.68 16.87 3.08
C ASP A 238 -12.72 17.70 3.86
N GLY A 239 -12.42 17.94 5.14
CA GLY A 239 -13.15 18.84 6.00
C GLY A 239 -12.86 20.26 5.57
N GLU A 240 -13.56 20.71 4.55
CA GLU A 240 -13.81 22.12 4.31
C GLU A 240 -15.34 22.34 4.34
N ASP A 241 -15.74 22.98 5.43
CA ASP A 241 -16.92 23.82 5.68
C ASP A 241 -18.32 23.21 5.86
N ALA A 242 -18.75 23.20 7.14
CA ALA A 242 -20.04 23.66 7.70
C ALA A 242 -20.33 22.85 8.99
N GLU A 243 -20.63 23.37 10.18
CA GLU A 243 -20.98 24.69 10.72
C GLU A 243 -20.78 24.60 12.25
N ASP A 244 -20.43 25.72 12.90
CA ASP A 244 -20.47 25.92 14.35
C ASP A 244 -21.85 25.54 14.93
N ASP A 245 -21.90 24.58 15.86
CA ASP A 245 -23.02 24.41 16.78
C ASP A 245 -22.54 24.59 18.23
N PRO A 246 -22.87 25.70 18.91
CA PRO A 246 -22.36 26.05 20.23
C PRO A 246 -23.17 25.38 21.37
N ALA A 247 -23.46 24.09 21.25
CA ALA A 247 -24.33 23.37 22.18
C ALA A 247 -23.84 21.96 22.53
N ALA A 248 -22.59 21.83 22.99
CA ALA A 248 -22.15 20.67 23.78
C ALA A 248 -21.20 21.13 24.90
N GLY A 249 -21.73 21.19 26.12
CA GLY A 249 -21.00 21.59 27.33
C GLY A 249 -19.84 20.64 27.69
N PRO A 250 -18.92 21.08 28.57
CA PRO A 250 -17.67 20.36 28.82
C PRO A 250 -17.94 19.10 29.62
N VAL A 251 -17.64 17.94 29.04
CA VAL A 251 -17.64 16.67 29.77
C VAL A 251 -16.26 16.45 30.38
N GLY A 252 -16.15 16.81 31.65
CA GLY A 252 -15.56 15.99 32.71
C GLY A 252 -14.12 15.49 32.54
N THR A 253 -13.18 16.26 33.08
CA THR A 253 -11.90 15.78 33.61
C THR A 253 -12.15 14.62 34.58
N VAL A 254 -11.57 13.45 34.31
CA VAL A 254 -11.35 12.42 35.33
C VAL A 254 -9.86 12.08 35.34
N ALA A 255 -9.32 12.13 36.54
CA ALA A 255 -7.92 12.03 36.88
C ALA A 255 -7.40 10.59 36.89
N SER A 256 -6.07 10.51 36.75
CA SER A 256 -5.14 9.55 37.35
C SER A 256 -5.06 8.13 36.77
N ASP A 257 -3.92 7.81 36.16
CA ASP A 257 -3.15 6.64 36.62
C ASP A 257 -1.64 6.94 36.51
N ASP A 258 -1.03 7.03 37.68
CA ASP A 258 0.41 7.17 37.94
C ASP A 258 0.89 5.79 38.36
N SER A 259 1.60 5.09 37.47
CA SER A 259 2.25 3.83 37.76
C SER A 259 3.64 3.76 37.10
N PRO A 260 4.66 3.23 37.80
CA PRO A 260 6.07 3.54 37.53
C PRO A 260 6.64 2.84 36.31
N ARG A 261 7.47 3.59 35.56
CA ARG A 261 8.31 3.09 34.46
C ARG A 261 9.20 1.94 34.95
N ARG A 262 9.17 0.79 34.28
CA ARG A 262 10.14 -0.30 34.48
C ARG A 262 11.57 0.17 34.13
N PRO A 263 12.60 -0.23 34.88
CA PRO A 263 13.98 0.06 34.52
C PRO A 263 14.45 -0.80 33.33
N ALA A 264 15.34 -0.23 32.52
CA ALA A 264 15.99 -0.91 31.40
C ALA A 264 16.85 -2.11 31.87
N PRO A 265 16.97 -3.18 31.07
CA PRO A 265 17.86 -4.31 31.41
C PRO A 265 19.34 -3.89 31.37
N PRO A 266 20.19 -4.42 32.28
CA PRO A 266 21.59 -4.04 32.38
C PRO A 266 22.44 -4.78 31.33
N GLY A 267 23.24 -4.04 30.57
CA GLY A 267 24.29 -4.64 29.74
C GLY A 267 24.53 -4.00 28.39
N TYR A 268 24.97 -2.74 28.36
CA TYR A 268 25.87 -2.27 27.30
C TYR A 268 26.71 -1.09 27.82
N SER A 269 27.90 -1.43 28.31
CA SER A 269 29.00 -0.50 28.56
C SER A 269 29.65 -0.20 27.21
N GLY A 270 29.72 1.07 26.83
CA GLY A 270 30.27 1.47 25.53
C GLY A 270 30.41 2.97 25.37
N SER A 271 31.25 3.57 26.22
CA SER A 271 32.15 4.70 25.95
C SER A 271 31.65 5.82 25.00
N GLN A 272 31.35 6.98 25.61
CA GLN A 272 31.48 8.29 24.97
C GLN A 272 32.92 8.50 24.45
N PRO A 273 33.13 9.08 23.26
CA PRO A 273 34.37 9.77 22.97
C PRO A 273 34.27 11.21 23.47
N LEU A 274 35.12 11.51 24.45
CA LEU A 274 35.44 12.86 24.89
C LEU A 274 36.08 13.67 23.75
N ARG A 275 35.76 14.97 23.75
CA ARG A 275 36.45 16.05 23.04
C ARG A 275 37.97 15.94 23.21
N GLY A 276 38.72 16.15 22.13
CA GLY A 276 40.16 16.35 22.18
C GLY A 276 40.76 16.75 20.83
N ASP A 277 41.27 17.97 20.79
CA ASP A 277 42.39 18.48 20.00
C ASP A 277 42.29 18.67 18.47
N VAL A 278 42.14 19.94 18.13
CA VAL A 278 42.45 20.58 16.85
C VAL A 278 43.98 20.61 16.68
N ALA A 279 44.52 19.66 15.94
CA ALA A 279 45.88 19.73 15.40
C ALA A 279 45.85 20.27 13.96
N ARG A 280 46.45 21.45 13.75
CA ARG A 280 46.72 22.06 12.44
C ARG A 280 47.55 21.11 11.57
N GLN A 281 47.07 20.79 10.37
CA GLN A 281 47.91 20.27 9.28
C GLN A 281 48.35 21.40 8.32
N PRO A 282 49.56 21.31 7.74
CA PRO A 282 50.14 22.34 6.89
C PRO A 282 49.63 22.29 5.46
N ARG A 283 49.55 23.47 4.83
CA ARG A 283 49.21 23.66 3.41
C ARG A 283 50.33 23.17 2.49
N GLY A 284 49.96 22.35 1.51
CA GLY A 284 50.68 22.05 0.27
C GLY A 284 49.81 21.09 -0.54
N THR A 285 49.54 21.23 -1.84
CA THR A 285 50.20 21.96 -2.92
C THR A 285 49.13 22.24 -4.00
N GLN A 286 49.03 23.48 -4.47
CA GLN A 286 48.33 23.81 -5.71
C GLN A 286 49.37 23.75 -6.84
N GLY A 287 49.26 22.73 -7.69
CA GLY A 287 49.99 22.64 -8.95
C GLY A 287 48.98 22.65 -10.10
N ARG A 288 48.72 23.83 -10.66
CA ARG A 288 48.20 24.02 -12.03
C ARG A 288 48.73 25.34 -12.59
N ASP A 289 49.41 25.20 -13.72
CA ASP A 289 49.47 26.10 -14.89
C ASP A 289 50.88 26.52 -15.34
N ARG A 290 51.28 25.97 -16.50
CA ARG A 290 51.64 26.68 -17.74
C ARG A 290 52.11 25.65 -18.79
N VAL A 291 51.38 25.48 -19.89
CA VAL A 291 51.56 26.15 -21.19
C VAL A 291 52.92 25.83 -21.83
N ALA A 292 52.91 24.89 -22.78
CA ALA A 292 53.39 25.00 -24.17
C ALA A 292 53.40 23.60 -24.80
#